data_AF-A0A328SQC8-F1
#
_entry.id   AF-A0A328SQC8-F1
#
_cell.length_a   1.000
_cell.length_b   1.000
_cell.length_c   1.000
_cell.angle_alpha   90.00
_cell.angle_beta   90.00
_cell.angle_gamma   90.00
#
_symmetry.space_group_name_H-M   'P 1'
#
loop_
_entity.id
_entity.type
_entity.pdbx_description
1 polymer ?
#
loop_
_entity_poly.entity_id
_entity_poly.type
_entity_poly.pdbx_seq_one_letter_code
_entity_poly.pdbx_strand_id
1 'polypeptide(L)'
;MGITLYQFVAVIFVFIVLTVIGILLRNQLKKWFSGSVKVNDLLPDDEVHTLRQVFYLIMMALSIVNVFYSLTLGMQDIYYFIIFDILLSLYFAVTLDTSTWKGKIIWLILVPYASISFLMFDLNLVIILDLIHVLVFIYFAKVNFDKFMEYTNSNGLGITIILLFLIIFLSFFITQYAENVNALDSLVIISNQFTGNGFAVFGDTIPGKLNSLLLVWGGYVISGVGAATLTAAILMKHFNKRFKELERLIEGDDE
;
A
#
# COMPACT_ATOMS: atom_id res chain seq x y z
N MET A 1 -25.45 -22.73 -20.72
CA MET A 1 -24.37 -23.48 -20.03
C MET A 1 -23.04 -23.43 -20.78
N GLY A 2 -23.00 -23.61 -22.12
CA GLY A 2 -21.75 -23.51 -22.90
C GLY A 2 -21.13 -22.11 -22.95
N ILE A 3 -21.95 -21.06 -23.09
CA ILE A 3 -21.50 -19.66 -23.19
C ILE A 3 -20.84 -19.18 -21.88
N THR A 4 -21.43 -19.55 -20.73
CA THR A 4 -20.91 -19.18 -19.41
C THR A 4 -19.58 -19.88 -19.11
N LEU A 5 -19.46 -21.18 -19.41
CA LEU A 5 -18.20 -21.91 -19.21
C LEU A 5 -17.06 -21.33 -20.08
N TYR A 6 -17.34 -20.99 -21.33
CA TYR A 6 -16.38 -20.34 -22.22
C TYR A 6 -15.87 -19.00 -21.66
N GLN A 7 -16.77 -18.16 -21.13
CA GLN A 7 -16.42 -16.88 -20.53
C GLN A 7 -15.50 -17.05 -19.32
N PHE A 8 -15.79 -17.99 -18.42
CA PHE A 8 -14.93 -18.31 -17.28
C PHE A 8 -13.52 -18.73 -17.71
N VAL A 9 -13.42 -19.61 -18.71
CA VAL A 9 -12.12 -20.06 -19.23
C VAL A 9 -11.36 -18.91 -19.88
N ALA A 10 -12.04 -18.05 -20.63
CA ALA A 10 -11.44 -16.88 -21.27
C ALA A 10 -10.86 -15.90 -20.23
N VAL A 11 -11.60 -15.62 -19.16
CA VAL A 11 -11.15 -14.74 -18.06
C VAL A 11 -9.90 -15.30 -17.38
N ILE A 12 -9.91 -16.59 -17.04
CA ILE A 12 -8.75 -17.26 -16.43
C ILE A 12 -7.55 -17.17 -17.39
N PHE A 13 -7.76 -17.48 -18.67
CA PHE A 13 -6.70 -17.44 -19.67
C PHE A 13 -6.07 -16.05 -19.79
N VAL A 14 -6.89 -14.99 -19.87
CA VAL A 14 -6.40 -13.59 -19.90
C VAL A 14 -5.60 -13.27 -18.65
N PHE A 15 -6.10 -13.65 -17.46
CA PHE A 15 -5.38 -13.39 -16.21
C PHE A 15 -4.06 -14.17 -16.11
N ILE A 16 -4.00 -15.41 -16.62
CA ILE A 16 -2.75 -16.18 -16.76
C ILE A 16 -1.76 -15.40 -17.61
N VAL A 17 -2.18 -14.95 -18.80
CA VAL A 17 -1.31 -14.20 -19.72
C VAL A 17 -0.78 -12.93 -19.06
N LEU A 18 -1.64 -12.15 -18.41
CA LEU A 18 -1.23 -10.95 -17.68
C LEU A 18 -0.23 -11.28 -16.55
N THR A 19 -0.48 -12.35 -15.79
CA THR A 19 0.41 -12.80 -14.71
C THR A 19 1.78 -13.19 -15.25
N VAL A 20 1.84 -13.93 -16.36
CA VAL A 20 3.11 -14.32 -17.01
C VAL A 20 3.88 -13.08 -17.47
N ILE A 21 3.21 -12.13 -18.12
CA ILE A 21 3.81 -10.85 -18.51
C ILE A 21 4.37 -10.11 -17.28
N GLY A 22 3.59 -10.03 -16.19
CA GLY A 22 4.01 -9.39 -14.95
C GLY A 22 5.24 -10.05 -14.31
N ILE A 23 5.32 -11.38 -14.32
CA ILE A 23 6.50 -12.13 -13.85
C ILE A 23 7.72 -11.82 -14.71
N LEU A 24 7.58 -11.79 -16.03
CA LEU A 24 8.67 -11.47 -16.96
C LEU A 24 9.20 -10.05 -16.73
N LEU A 25 8.29 -9.06 -16.61
CA LEU A 25 8.64 -7.66 -16.32
C LEU A 25 9.37 -7.54 -14.97
N ARG A 26 8.86 -8.18 -13.93
CA ARG A 26 9.50 -8.21 -12.60
C ARG A 26 10.91 -8.77 -12.67
N ASN A 27 11.11 -9.87 -13.39
CA ASN A 27 12.42 -10.50 -13.53
C ASN A 27 13.40 -9.63 -14.34
N GLN A 28 12.92 -8.94 -15.39
CA GLN A 28 13.74 -7.99 -16.14
C GLN A 28 14.14 -6.78 -15.29
N LEU A 29 13.19 -6.18 -14.57
CA LEU A 29 13.47 -5.06 -13.66
C LEU A 29 14.48 -5.47 -12.59
N LYS A 30 14.30 -6.65 -11.96
CA LYS A 30 15.24 -7.14 -10.95
C LYS A 30 16.65 -7.29 -11.52
N LYS A 31 16.80 -7.84 -12.73
CA LYS A 31 18.11 -7.97 -13.40
C LYS A 31 18.74 -6.60 -13.64
N TRP A 32 17.96 -5.64 -14.16
CA TRP A 32 18.43 -4.30 -14.46
C TRP A 32 18.89 -3.54 -13.21
N PHE A 33 18.13 -3.59 -12.12
CA PHE A 33 18.48 -2.96 -10.84
C PHE A 33 19.65 -3.68 -10.15
N SER A 34 19.69 -5.02 -10.17
CA SER A 34 20.78 -5.78 -9.56
C SER A 34 22.15 -5.54 -10.20
N GLY A 35 22.17 -5.11 -11.47
CA GLY A 35 23.41 -4.80 -12.19
C GLY A 35 23.85 -3.33 -12.08
N SER A 36 22.96 -2.42 -11.67
CA SER A 36 23.22 -0.97 -11.73
C SER A 36 23.14 -0.24 -10.38
N VAL A 37 22.40 -0.76 -9.40
CA VAL A 37 22.11 -0.05 -8.14
C VAL A 37 22.13 -1.03 -6.95
N LYS A 38 23.22 -1.01 -6.17
CA LYS A 38 23.24 -1.64 -4.84
C LYS A 38 22.51 -0.71 -3.88
N VAL A 39 21.24 -1.00 -3.59
CA VAL A 39 20.41 -0.19 -2.68
C VAL A 39 21.05 -0.05 -1.29
N ASN A 40 21.76 -1.08 -0.82
CA ASN A 40 22.51 -1.05 0.44
C ASN A 40 23.70 -0.08 0.42
N ASP A 41 24.22 0.31 -0.75
CA ASP A 41 25.29 1.31 -0.88
C ASP A 41 24.71 2.74 -0.94
N LEU A 42 23.38 2.88 -1.13
CA LEU A 42 22.69 4.16 -1.35
C LEU A 42 21.82 4.60 -0.17
N LEU A 43 21.26 3.66 0.59
CA LEU A 43 20.41 3.94 1.75
C LEU A 43 20.84 3.08 2.94
N PRO A 44 20.94 3.65 4.15
CA PRO A 44 21.13 2.89 5.38
C PRO A 44 20.07 1.80 5.56
N ASP A 45 20.42 0.67 6.16
CA ASP A 45 19.50 -0.46 6.35
C ASP A 45 18.21 -0.07 7.11
N ASP A 46 18.30 0.85 8.07
CA ASP A 46 17.16 1.39 8.83
C ASP A 46 16.14 2.13 7.95
N GLU A 47 16.60 2.85 6.93
CA GLU A 47 15.74 3.54 5.97
C GLU A 47 15.04 2.53 5.05
N VAL A 48 15.75 1.48 4.64
CA VAL A 48 15.17 0.36 3.86
C VAL A 48 14.10 -0.37 4.66
N HIS A 49 14.31 -0.58 5.96
CA HIS A 49 13.30 -1.16 6.86
C HIS A 49 12.06 -0.28 6.98
N THR A 50 12.24 1.04 7.14
CA THR A 50 11.13 2.00 7.18
C THR A 50 10.34 2.01 5.87
N LEU A 51 11.03 1.98 4.72
CA LEU A 51 10.39 1.93 3.41
C LEU A 51 9.54 0.66 3.23
N ARG A 52 10.02 -0.49 3.73
CA ARG A 52 9.25 -1.75 3.73
C ARG A 52 8.01 -1.67 4.61
N GLN A 53 8.09 -1.03 5.78
CA GLN A 53 6.92 -0.81 6.64
C GLN A 53 5.85 0.01 5.91
N VAL A 54 6.23 1.15 5.33
CA VAL A 54 5.32 2.00 4.55
C VAL A 54 4.72 1.23 3.38
N PHE A 55 5.52 0.41 2.69
CA PHE A 55 5.05 -0.43 1.59
C PHE A 55 3.92 -1.38 2.04
N TYR A 56 4.11 -2.13 3.14
CA TYR A 56 3.07 -3.05 3.64
C TYR A 56 1.82 -2.32 4.11
N LEU A 57 1.98 -1.14 4.70
CA LEU A 57 0.87 -0.29 5.11
C LEU A 57 0.03 0.16 3.90
N ILE A 58 0.67 0.59 2.81
CA ILE A 58 0.01 0.94 1.55
C ILE A 58 -0.70 -0.28 0.96
N MET A 59 -0.05 -1.44 0.91
CA MET A 59 -0.69 -2.64 0.35
C MET A 59 -1.91 -3.10 1.15
N MET A 60 -1.85 -2.97 2.48
CA MET A 60 -3.00 -3.18 3.35
C MET A 60 -4.12 -2.18 3.04
N ALA A 61 -3.78 -0.89 2.92
CA ALA A 61 -4.72 0.17 2.54
C ALA A 61 -5.48 -0.16 1.25
N LEU A 62 -4.73 -0.47 0.19
CA LEU A 62 -5.28 -0.76 -1.13
C LEU A 62 -6.19 -1.99 -1.09
N SER A 63 -5.82 -3.02 -0.32
CA SER A 63 -6.66 -4.22 -0.15
C SER A 63 -7.99 -3.88 0.54
N ILE A 64 -7.96 -3.03 1.57
CA ILE A 64 -9.17 -2.61 2.29
C ILE A 64 -10.03 -1.69 1.41
N VAL A 65 -9.42 -0.75 0.67
CA VAL A 65 -10.12 0.07 -0.32
C VAL A 65 -10.84 -0.82 -1.33
N ASN A 66 -10.17 -1.85 -1.85
CA ASN A 66 -10.79 -2.78 -2.79
C ASN A 66 -12.02 -3.47 -2.17
N VAL A 67 -11.90 -3.95 -0.92
CA VAL A 67 -13.01 -4.56 -0.18
C VAL A 67 -14.19 -3.61 -0.03
N PHE A 68 -13.97 -2.37 0.42
CA PHE A 68 -15.04 -1.39 0.55
C PHE A 68 -15.69 -1.11 -0.80
N TYR A 69 -14.88 -0.96 -1.86
CA TYR A 69 -15.37 -0.65 -3.18
C TYR A 69 -16.16 -1.79 -3.83
N SER A 70 -15.75 -3.05 -3.60
CA SER A 70 -16.52 -4.22 -4.01
C SER A 70 -17.88 -4.33 -3.29
N LEU A 71 -17.99 -3.81 -2.06
CA LEU A 71 -19.22 -3.90 -1.24
C LEU A 71 -20.19 -2.73 -1.49
N THR A 72 -19.70 -1.57 -1.89
CA THR A 72 -20.54 -0.41 -2.21
C THR A 72 -21.08 -0.48 -3.65
N LEU A 73 -22.20 -1.18 -3.81
CA LEU A 73 -22.98 -1.29 -5.05
C LEU A 73 -23.54 0.08 -5.47
N GLY A 74 -22.77 0.90 -6.19
CA GLY A 74 -23.32 2.14 -6.78
C GLY A 74 -22.34 3.22 -7.19
N MET A 75 -21.14 2.89 -7.65
CA MET A 75 -20.12 3.91 -7.83
C MET A 75 -20.13 4.60 -9.20
N GLN A 76 -20.15 5.93 -9.16
CA GLN A 76 -19.48 6.76 -10.14
C GLN A 76 -18.04 6.24 -10.27
N ASP A 77 -17.51 6.08 -11.49
CA ASP A 77 -16.15 5.58 -11.76
C ASP A 77 -15.92 4.04 -11.75
N ILE A 78 -16.93 3.24 -12.12
CA ILE A 78 -16.82 1.76 -12.22
C ILE A 78 -15.59 1.26 -13.01
N TYR A 79 -15.21 1.96 -14.08
CA TYR A 79 -14.05 1.59 -14.91
C TYR A 79 -12.72 1.73 -14.16
N TYR A 80 -12.56 2.78 -13.34
CA TYR A 80 -11.34 3.00 -12.57
C TYR A 80 -11.19 1.96 -11.46
N PHE A 81 -12.30 1.59 -10.82
CA PHE A 81 -12.31 0.52 -9.84
C PHE A 81 -11.90 -0.83 -10.45
N ILE A 82 -12.45 -1.17 -11.62
CA ILE A 82 -12.11 -2.40 -12.34
C ILE A 82 -10.63 -2.49 -12.69
N ILE A 83 -10.05 -1.39 -13.18
CA ILE A 83 -8.61 -1.32 -13.47
C ILE A 83 -7.81 -1.51 -12.19
N PHE A 84 -8.20 -0.81 -11.11
CA PHE A 84 -7.56 -0.91 -9.80
C PHE A 84 -7.57 -2.34 -9.26
N ASP A 85 -8.73 -3.00 -9.29
CA ASP A 85 -8.92 -4.37 -8.83
C ASP A 85 -8.06 -5.38 -9.62
N ILE A 86 -7.99 -5.23 -10.94
CA ILE A 86 -7.13 -6.06 -11.80
C ILE A 86 -5.66 -5.84 -11.50
N LEU A 87 -5.21 -4.58 -11.37
CA LEU A 87 -3.81 -4.26 -11.09
C LEU A 87 -3.37 -4.77 -9.72
N LEU A 88 -4.21 -4.61 -8.70
CA LEU A 88 -3.93 -5.07 -7.35
C LEU A 88 -3.90 -6.60 -7.29
N SER A 89 -4.85 -7.27 -7.94
CA SER A 89 -4.87 -8.73 -8.10
C SER A 89 -3.63 -9.24 -8.82
N LEU A 90 -3.21 -8.56 -9.89
CA LEU A 90 -2.01 -8.91 -10.66
C LEU A 90 -0.74 -8.77 -9.81
N TYR A 91 -0.63 -7.70 -9.03
CA TYR A 91 0.49 -7.50 -8.11
C TYR A 91 0.63 -8.68 -7.13
N PHE A 92 -0.48 -9.07 -6.48
CA PHE A 92 -0.46 -10.20 -5.55
C PHE A 92 -0.20 -11.52 -6.28
N ALA A 93 -0.74 -11.72 -7.47
CA ALA A 93 -0.54 -12.93 -8.27
C ALA A 93 0.93 -13.13 -8.67
N VAL A 94 1.62 -12.05 -9.05
CA VAL A 94 3.05 -12.06 -9.45
C VAL A 94 3.97 -12.26 -8.25
N THR A 95 3.56 -11.85 -7.06
CA THR A 95 4.36 -11.94 -5.83
C THR A 95 4.09 -13.20 -5.02
N LEU A 96 2.96 -13.87 -5.26
CA LEU A 96 2.56 -15.11 -4.60
C LEU A 96 3.43 -16.29 -5.01
N ASP A 97 3.89 -17.07 -4.03
CA ASP A 97 4.56 -18.34 -4.29
C ASP A 97 3.53 -19.43 -4.66
N THR A 98 3.55 -19.86 -5.92
CA THR A 98 2.68 -20.90 -6.47
C THR A 98 3.31 -22.30 -6.43
N SER A 99 4.46 -22.47 -5.76
CA SER A 99 5.10 -23.78 -5.57
C SER A 99 4.24 -24.75 -4.76
N THR A 100 3.43 -24.23 -3.83
CA THR A 100 2.57 -25.01 -2.96
C THR A 100 1.13 -25.08 -3.47
N TRP A 101 0.41 -26.16 -3.12
CA TRP A 101 -1.03 -26.30 -3.41
C TRP A 101 -1.85 -25.14 -2.84
N LYS A 102 -1.53 -24.69 -1.62
CA LYS A 102 -2.16 -23.52 -1.00
C LYS A 102 -1.97 -22.27 -1.87
N GLY A 103 -0.76 -22.02 -2.35
CA GLY A 103 -0.46 -20.89 -3.24
C GLY A 103 -1.25 -20.95 -4.55
N LYS A 104 -1.37 -22.14 -5.17
CA LYS A 104 -2.17 -22.31 -6.40
C LYS A 104 -3.65 -22.03 -6.19
N ILE A 105 -4.22 -22.48 -5.06
CA ILE A 105 -5.63 -22.21 -4.72
C ILE A 105 -5.83 -20.70 -4.52
N ILE A 106 -4.97 -20.05 -3.74
CA ILE A 106 -5.01 -18.60 -3.50
C ILE A 106 -4.90 -17.83 -4.82
N TRP A 107 -4.04 -18.27 -5.74
CA TRP A 107 -3.90 -17.66 -7.05
C TRP A 107 -5.21 -17.73 -7.87
N LEU A 108 -5.90 -18.87 -7.85
CA LEU A 108 -7.14 -19.08 -8.61
C LEU A 108 -8.29 -18.21 -8.09
N ILE A 109 -8.41 -18.06 -6.77
CA ILE A 109 -9.44 -17.22 -6.13
C ILE A 109 -9.10 -15.72 -6.20
N LEU A 110 -7.85 -15.37 -6.48
CA LEU A 110 -7.39 -13.99 -6.70
C LEU A 110 -7.74 -13.46 -8.09
N VAL A 111 -8.13 -14.35 -9.02
CA VAL A 111 -8.58 -13.93 -10.36
C VAL A 111 -9.77 -12.97 -10.20
N PRO A 112 -9.66 -11.72 -10.68
CA PRO A 112 -10.71 -10.72 -10.57
C PRO A 112 -11.80 -10.99 -11.62
N TYR A 113 -12.58 -12.05 -11.40
CA TYR A 113 -13.48 -12.59 -12.42
C TYR A 113 -14.48 -11.56 -12.93
N ALA A 114 -15.11 -10.82 -12.02
CA ALA A 114 -16.13 -9.85 -12.41
C ALA A 114 -15.51 -8.65 -13.14
N SER A 115 -14.39 -8.12 -12.66
CA SER A 115 -13.68 -7.01 -13.29
C SER A 115 -13.22 -7.34 -14.72
N ILE A 116 -12.65 -8.52 -14.94
CA ILE A 116 -12.24 -8.95 -16.30
C ILE A 116 -13.47 -9.28 -17.16
N SER A 117 -14.49 -9.93 -16.60
CA SER A 117 -15.72 -10.24 -17.34
C SER A 117 -16.45 -8.98 -17.80
N PHE A 118 -16.49 -7.95 -16.97
CA PHE A 118 -17.03 -6.64 -17.32
C PHE A 118 -16.26 -6.02 -18.48
N LEU A 119 -14.92 -5.99 -18.43
CA LEU A 119 -14.12 -5.44 -19.53
C LEU A 119 -14.26 -6.20 -20.85
N MET A 120 -14.37 -7.53 -20.80
CA MET A 120 -14.36 -8.38 -22.00
C MET A 120 -15.75 -8.55 -22.62
N PHE A 121 -16.80 -8.55 -21.80
CA PHE A 121 -18.14 -8.98 -22.21
C PHE A 121 -19.26 -8.02 -21.81
N ASP A 122 -18.95 -6.90 -21.16
CA ASP A 122 -19.94 -5.93 -20.64
C ASP A 122 -21.01 -6.59 -19.75
N LEU A 123 -20.60 -7.63 -19.01
CA LEU A 123 -21.48 -8.40 -18.12
C LEU A 123 -21.43 -7.82 -16.71
N ASN A 124 -22.61 -7.59 -16.14
CA ASN A 124 -22.75 -7.22 -14.74
C ASN A 124 -22.29 -8.34 -13.82
N LEU A 125 -21.68 -7.92 -12.71
CA LEU A 125 -20.88 -8.74 -11.80
C LEU A 125 -21.57 -10.03 -11.34
N VAL A 126 -20.81 -11.14 -11.37
CA VAL A 126 -21.20 -12.37 -10.68
C VAL A 126 -20.97 -12.15 -9.18
N ILE A 127 -22.01 -11.71 -8.48
CA ILE A 127 -21.99 -11.32 -7.05
C ILE A 127 -21.25 -12.33 -6.15
N ILE A 128 -21.38 -13.64 -6.43
CA ILE A 128 -20.73 -14.69 -5.64
C ILE A 128 -19.20 -14.65 -5.79
N LEU A 129 -18.68 -14.35 -6.98
CA LEU A 129 -17.23 -14.30 -7.21
C LEU A 129 -16.62 -13.05 -6.58
N ASP A 130 -17.35 -11.92 -6.57
CA ASP A 130 -16.90 -10.72 -5.86
C ASP A 130 -16.78 -10.97 -4.36
N LEU A 131 -17.73 -11.70 -3.77
CA LEU A 131 -17.66 -12.06 -2.35
C LEU A 131 -16.43 -12.93 -2.04
N ILE A 132 -16.11 -13.89 -2.91
CA ILE A 132 -14.88 -14.68 -2.76
C ILE A 132 -13.65 -13.77 -2.86
N HIS A 133 -13.66 -12.84 -3.79
CA HIS A 133 -12.54 -11.92 -4.03
C HIS A 133 -12.34 -10.93 -2.88
N VAL A 134 -13.44 -10.44 -2.28
CA VAL A 134 -13.44 -9.68 -1.02
C VAL A 134 -12.74 -10.46 0.10
N LEU A 135 -13.08 -11.74 0.29
CA LEU A 135 -12.44 -12.58 1.30
C LEU A 135 -10.93 -12.76 1.04
N VAL A 136 -10.53 -12.86 -0.21
CA VAL A 136 -9.13 -12.95 -0.62
C VAL A 136 -8.38 -11.65 -0.31
N PHE A 137 -8.99 -10.49 -0.54
CA PHE A 137 -8.38 -9.21 -0.18
C PHE A 137 -8.33 -8.96 1.32
N ILE A 138 -9.31 -9.44 2.09
CA ILE A 138 -9.21 -9.45 3.56
C ILE A 138 -8.02 -10.30 4.01
N TYR A 139 -7.82 -11.48 3.39
CA TYR A 139 -6.65 -12.31 3.64
C TYR A 139 -5.35 -11.59 3.32
N PHE A 140 -5.23 -10.94 2.16
CA PHE A 140 -4.02 -10.18 1.81
C PHE A 140 -3.82 -8.95 2.69
N ALA A 141 -4.88 -8.25 3.09
CA ALA A 141 -4.80 -7.16 4.07
C ALA A 141 -4.18 -7.66 5.39
N LYS A 142 -4.65 -8.82 5.90
CA LYS A 142 -4.06 -9.46 7.08
C LYS A 142 -2.60 -9.84 6.87
N VAL A 143 -2.25 -10.47 5.75
CA VAL A 143 -0.85 -10.86 5.47
C VAL A 143 0.08 -9.64 5.46
N ASN A 144 -0.37 -8.51 4.89
CA ASN A 144 0.41 -7.28 4.90
C ASN A 144 0.47 -6.65 6.30
N PHE A 145 -0.61 -6.73 7.09
CA PHE A 145 -0.61 -6.32 8.50
C PHE A 145 0.38 -7.12 9.34
N ASP A 146 0.39 -8.46 9.21
CA ASP A 146 1.30 -9.34 9.94
C ASP A 146 2.76 -8.99 9.62
N LYS A 147 3.08 -8.75 8.33
CA LYS A 147 4.40 -8.28 7.90
C LYS A 147 4.71 -6.89 8.44
N PHE A 148 3.78 -5.94 8.37
CA PHE A 148 3.97 -4.62 8.96
C PHE A 148 4.35 -4.73 10.44
N MET A 149 3.59 -5.50 11.23
CA MET A 149 3.85 -5.71 12.66
C MET A 149 5.21 -6.38 12.92
N GLU A 150 5.64 -7.32 12.08
CA GLU A 150 6.98 -7.92 12.16
C GLU A 150 8.09 -6.85 12.05
N TYR A 151 7.94 -5.92 11.12
CA TYR A 151 8.93 -4.84 10.93
C TYR A 151 8.81 -3.73 11.96
N THR A 152 7.65 -3.52 12.61
CA THR A 152 7.44 -2.36 13.50
C THR A 152 7.50 -2.67 15.00
N ASN A 153 7.25 -3.92 15.42
CA ASN A 153 7.36 -4.32 16.83
C ASN A 153 8.78 -4.21 17.37
N SER A 154 9.81 -4.20 16.52
CA SER A 154 11.20 -3.96 16.94
C SER A 154 11.46 -2.52 17.39
N ASN A 155 10.63 -1.55 16.99
CA ASN A 155 10.99 -0.13 17.05
C ASN A 155 9.98 0.76 17.84
N GLY A 156 8.97 0.19 18.50
CA GLY A 156 8.03 0.90 19.39
C GLY A 156 7.08 1.94 18.73
N LEU A 157 7.29 2.27 17.45
CA LEU A 157 6.52 3.26 16.68
C LEU A 157 5.22 2.72 16.04
N GLY A 158 4.97 1.41 16.12
CA GLY A 158 3.92 0.76 15.32
C GLY A 158 2.50 1.16 15.66
N ILE A 159 2.21 1.33 16.95
CA ILE A 159 0.86 1.73 17.40
C ILE A 159 0.53 3.14 16.90
N THR A 160 1.50 4.07 16.97
CA THR A 160 1.31 5.45 16.50
C THR A 160 1.10 5.51 14.99
N ILE A 161 1.86 4.74 14.21
CA ILE A 161 1.70 4.66 12.75
C ILE A 161 0.33 4.06 12.38
N ILE A 162 -0.08 2.98 13.04
CA ILE A 162 -1.41 2.37 12.83
C ILE A 162 -2.52 3.36 13.16
N LEU A 163 -2.41 4.07 14.29
CA LEU A 163 -3.41 5.03 14.72
C LEU A 163 -3.54 6.18 13.71
N LEU A 164 -2.41 6.77 13.31
CA LEU A 164 -2.39 7.84 12.31
C LEU A 164 -2.99 7.35 10.99
N PHE A 165 -2.58 6.17 10.54
CA PHE A 165 -3.08 5.57 9.31
C PHE A 165 -4.59 5.32 9.40
N LEU A 166 -5.09 4.79 10.52
CA LEU A 166 -6.53 4.57 10.75
C LEU A 166 -7.32 5.87 10.70
N ILE A 167 -6.81 6.96 11.30
CA ILE A 167 -7.49 8.26 11.27
C ILE A 167 -7.57 8.75 9.82
N ILE A 168 -6.47 8.76 9.08
CA ILE A 168 -6.43 9.19 7.66
C ILE A 168 -7.38 8.33 6.82
N PHE A 169 -7.41 7.02 7.08
CA PHE A 169 -8.25 6.08 6.37
C PHE A 169 -9.74 6.25 6.65
N LEU A 170 -10.13 6.49 7.91
CA LEU A 170 -11.51 6.80 8.28
C LEU A 170 -11.95 8.15 7.71
N SER A 171 -11.09 9.17 7.80
CA SER A 171 -11.32 10.46 7.15
C SER A 171 -11.58 10.28 5.67
N PHE A 172 -10.87 9.38 4.97
CA PHE A 172 -11.04 9.11 3.54
C PHE A 172 -12.46 8.73 3.15
N PHE A 173 -13.06 7.76 3.83
CA PHE A 173 -14.42 7.36 3.54
C PHE A 173 -15.44 8.39 4.00
N ILE A 174 -15.21 9.02 5.16
CA ILE A 174 -16.11 10.05 5.68
C ILE A 174 -16.17 11.24 4.73
N THR A 175 -15.03 11.76 4.27
CA THR A 175 -14.96 12.88 3.33
C THR A 175 -15.56 12.50 1.98
N GLN A 176 -15.27 11.31 1.46
CA GLN A 176 -15.87 10.84 0.21
C GLN A 176 -17.40 10.83 0.29
N TYR A 177 -17.96 10.33 1.38
CA TYR A 177 -19.41 10.25 1.58
C TYR A 177 -20.05 11.61 1.91
N ALA A 178 -19.44 12.38 2.81
CA ALA A 178 -20.00 13.66 3.30
C ALA A 178 -19.92 14.77 2.24
N GLU A 179 -18.81 14.84 1.50
CA GLU A 179 -18.60 15.86 0.47
C GLU A 179 -19.06 15.41 -0.93
N ASN A 180 -19.47 14.14 -1.07
CA ASN A 180 -19.89 13.53 -2.35
C ASN A 180 -18.85 13.73 -3.46
N VAL A 181 -17.57 13.59 -3.10
CA VAL A 181 -16.43 13.71 -4.01
C VAL A 181 -15.91 12.32 -4.40
N ASN A 182 -15.19 12.22 -5.52
CA ASN A 182 -14.54 10.96 -5.89
C ASN A 182 -13.36 10.63 -4.94
N ALA A 183 -12.82 9.42 -5.06
CA ALA A 183 -11.71 8.93 -4.24
C ALA A 183 -10.48 9.86 -4.27
N LEU A 184 -10.08 10.29 -5.48
CA LEU A 184 -8.89 11.10 -5.65
C LEU A 184 -9.04 12.46 -4.97
N ASP A 185 -10.21 13.07 -5.09
CA ASP A 185 -10.55 14.33 -4.47
C ASP A 185 -10.62 14.21 -2.95
N SER A 186 -11.22 13.13 -2.42
CA SER A 186 -11.21 12.85 -0.98
C SER A 186 -9.78 12.75 -0.44
N LEU A 187 -8.90 12.01 -1.12
CA LEU A 187 -7.49 11.89 -0.75
C LEU A 187 -6.78 13.25 -0.75
N VAL A 188 -7.03 14.08 -1.76
CA VAL A 188 -6.47 15.44 -1.86
C VAL A 188 -6.93 16.30 -0.68
N ILE A 189 -8.24 16.31 -0.39
CA ILE A 189 -8.83 17.09 0.70
C ILE A 189 -8.23 16.70 2.04
N ILE A 190 -8.10 15.41 2.32
CA ILE A 190 -7.57 14.93 3.60
C ILE A 190 -6.08 15.19 3.70
N SER A 191 -5.33 14.91 2.63
CA SER A 191 -3.88 15.18 2.60
C SER A 191 -3.63 16.66 2.92
N ASN A 192 -4.43 17.55 2.33
CA ASN A 192 -4.38 18.97 2.61
C ASN A 192 -4.65 19.32 4.08
N GLN A 193 -5.69 18.72 4.68
CA GLN A 193 -6.02 18.92 6.11
C GLN A 193 -4.90 18.42 7.04
N PHE A 194 -4.27 17.30 6.72
CA PHE A 194 -3.19 16.73 7.52
C PHE A 194 -1.86 17.47 7.35
N THR A 195 -1.60 18.08 6.21
CA THR A 195 -0.36 18.85 5.98
C THR A 195 -0.50 20.35 6.18
N GLY A 196 -1.70 20.84 6.54
CA GLY A 196 -1.96 22.26 6.81
C GLY A 196 -1.86 23.17 5.59
N ASN A 197 -2.00 22.63 4.38
CA ASN A 197 -1.60 23.32 3.14
C ASN A 197 -2.70 24.14 2.46
N GLY A 198 -3.87 24.41 3.03
CA GLY A 198 -4.92 25.22 2.36
C GLY A 198 -5.46 24.62 1.04
N PHE A 199 -6.78 24.64 0.81
CA PHE A 199 -7.44 23.98 -0.34
C PHE A 199 -6.96 24.43 -1.74
N ALA A 200 -6.14 25.48 -1.84
CA ALA A 200 -5.79 26.15 -3.09
C ALA A 200 -4.58 25.58 -3.85
N VAL A 201 -3.84 24.60 -3.31
CA VAL A 201 -2.52 24.20 -3.86
C VAL A 201 -2.55 22.89 -4.68
N PHE A 202 -3.69 22.19 -4.72
CA PHE A 202 -3.82 20.96 -5.50
C PHE A 202 -4.47 21.26 -6.85
N GLY A 203 -3.76 21.00 -7.96
CA GLY A 203 -4.25 21.36 -9.29
C GLY A 203 -5.58 20.66 -9.65
N ASP A 204 -6.39 21.27 -10.51
CA ASP A 204 -7.74 20.78 -10.82
C ASP A 204 -7.79 19.48 -11.64
N THR A 205 -6.68 19.12 -12.29
CA THR A 205 -6.59 17.96 -13.19
C THR A 205 -6.13 16.69 -12.45
N ILE A 206 -6.52 15.51 -12.93
CA ILE A 206 -6.09 14.21 -12.36
C ILE A 206 -4.55 14.13 -12.21
N PRO A 207 -3.73 14.48 -13.25
CA PRO A 207 -2.28 14.49 -13.09
C PRO A 207 -1.79 15.52 -12.07
N GLY A 208 -2.43 16.68 -11.99
CA GLY A 208 -2.13 17.72 -10.99
C GLY A 208 -2.38 17.22 -9.57
N LYS A 209 -3.51 16.56 -9.33
CA LYS A 209 -3.88 15.96 -8.04
C LYS A 209 -2.90 14.86 -7.62
N LEU A 210 -2.52 13.97 -8.55
CA LEU A 210 -1.53 12.92 -8.29
C LEU A 210 -0.14 13.47 -7.99
N ASN A 211 0.30 14.49 -8.74
CA ASN A 211 1.59 15.15 -8.49
C ASN A 211 1.62 15.83 -7.12
N SER A 212 0.57 16.58 -6.78
CA SER A 212 0.48 17.25 -5.49
C SER A 212 0.38 16.25 -4.33
N LEU A 213 -0.34 15.13 -4.48
CA LEU A 213 -0.33 14.03 -3.50
C LEU A 213 1.07 13.44 -3.31
N LEU A 214 1.80 13.18 -4.40
CA LEU A 214 3.16 12.65 -4.34
C LEU A 214 4.13 13.63 -3.64
N LEU A 215 4.02 14.93 -3.92
CA LEU A 215 4.84 15.95 -3.27
C LEU A 215 4.53 16.08 -1.79
N VAL A 216 3.26 16.03 -1.42
CA VAL A 216 2.80 16.21 -0.03
C VAL A 216 3.16 15.00 0.82
N TRP A 217 2.89 13.79 0.33
CA TRP A 217 3.25 12.57 1.04
C TRP A 217 4.74 12.27 0.98
N GLY A 218 5.39 12.52 -0.15
CA GLY A 218 6.85 12.45 -0.27
C GLY A 218 7.52 13.42 0.71
N GLY A 219 7.05 14.66 0.78
CA GLY A 219 7.50 15.67 1.74
C GLY A 219 7.21 15.28 3.20
N TYR A 220 6.03 14.72 3.50
CA TYR A 220 5.67 14.24 4.83
C TYR A 220 6.56 13.07 5.29
N VAL A 221 6.81 12.08 4.41
CA VAL A 221 7.70 10.96 4.71
C VAL A 221 9.13 11.45 4.90
N ILE A 222 9.65 12.32 4.02
CA ILE A 222 11.01 12.85 4.14
C ILE A 222 11.16 13.74 5.39
N SER A 223 10.18 14.61 5.68
CA SER A 223 10.23 15.48 6.86
C SER A 223 9.99 14.71 8.16
N GLY A 224 9.10 13.71 8.17
CA GLY A 224 8.82 12.88 9.33
C GLY A 224 10.01 11.98 9.68
N VAL A 225 10.60 11.31 8.69
CA VAL A 225 11.83 10.53 8.86
C VAL A 225 12.99 11.45 9.26
N GLY A 226 13.17 12.59 8.57
CA GLY A 226 14.23 13.55 8.89
C GLY A 226 14.10 14.12 10.31
N ALA A 227 12.89 14.47 10.75
CA ALA A 227 12.63 14.95 12.10
C ALA A 227 12.82 13.84 13.13
N ALA A 228 12.35 12.62 12.89
CA ALA A 228 12.55 11.48 13.78
C ALA A 228 14.05 11.17 13.95
N THR A 229 14.82 11.15 12.85
CA THR A 229 16.26 10.94 12.87
C THR A 229 16.99 12.08 13.60
N LEU A 230 16.60 13.34 13.37
CA LEU A 230 17.17 14.49 14.07
C LEU A 230 16.86 14.44 15.57
N THR A 231 15.63 14.13 15.95
CA THR A 231 15.20 13.99 17.35
C THR A 231 15.92 12.83 18.01
N ALA A 232 16.07 11.68 17.33
CA ALA A 232 16.86 10.55 17.82
C ALA A 232 18.33 10.95 18.02
N ALA A 233 18.93 11.67 17.08
CA ALA A 233 20.30 12.17 17.19
C ALA A 233 20.48 13.17 18.35
N ILE A 234 19.51 14.08 18.56
CA ILE A 234 19.52 15.03 19.68
C ILE A 234 19.37 14.28 21.01
N LEU A 235 18.44 13.33 21.10
CA LEU A 235 18.24 12.52 22.30
C LEU A 235 19.48 11.67 22.60
N MET A 236 20.05 10.99 21.62
CA MET A 236 21.31 10.25 21.78
C MET A 236 22.45 11.16 22.24
N LYS A 237 22.61 12.35 21.64
CA LYS A 237 23.65 13.30 22.06
C LYS A 237 23.42 13.79 23.49
N HIS A 238 22.18 14.06 23.87
CA HIS A 238 21.81 14.52 25.20
C HIS A 238 22.01 13.42 26.26
N PHE A 239 21.55 12.20 25.97
CA PHE A 239 21.69 11.06 26.87
C PHE A 239 23.11 10.53 26.94
N ASN A 240 23.88 10.46 25.84
CA ASN A 240 25.30 10.10 25.89
C ASN A 240 26.12 11.11 26.69
N LYS A 241 25.78 12.40 26.62
CA LYS A 241 26.43 13.41 27.47
C LYS A 241 26.12 13.16 28.95
N ARG A 242 24.86 12.87 29.29
CA ARG A 242 24.46 12.53 30.66
C ARG A 242 25.04 11.21 31.15
N PHE A 243 25.11 10.19 30.31
CA PHE A 243 25.74 8.91 30.64
C PHE A 243 27.23 9.11 30.89
N LYS A 244 27.95 9.88 30.06
CA LYS A 244 29.35 10.23 30.33
C LYS A 244 29.55 11.07 31.60
N GLU A 245 28.63 11.98 31.92
CA GLU A 245 28.66 12.74 33.18
C GLU A 245 28.40 11.83 34.39
N LEU A 246 27.45 10.90 34.30
CA LEU A 246 27.17 9.90 35.34
C LEU A 246 28.32 8.90 35.49
N GLU A 247 28.90 8.45 34.38
CA GLU A 247 30.06 7.56 34.35
C GLU A 247 31.27 8.24 35.00
N ARG A 248 31.55 9.52 34.72
CA ARG A 248 32.57 10.30 35.44
C ARG A 248 32.28 10.46 36.94
N LEU A 249 31.02 10.65 37.33
CA LEU A 249 30.63 10.76 38.74
C LEU A 249 30.70 9.41 39.50
N ILE A 250 30.60 8.28 38.78
CA ILE A 250 30.65 6.93 39.33
C ILE A 250 32.09 6.37 39.33
N GLU A 251 32.86 6.62 38.27
CA GLU A 251 34.27 6.23 38.17
C GLU A 251 35.16 7.04 39.11
N GLY A 252 34.68 8.18 39.59
CA GLY A 252 35.40 9.01 40.55
C GLY A 252 36.57 9.71 39.86
N ASP A 253 36.42 11.01 39.61
CA ASP A 253 37.60 11.88 39.55
C ASP A 253 38.25 11.85 40.95
N ASP A 254 39.13 10.87 41.17
CA ASP A 254 40.30 11.03 42.03
C ASP A 254 41.26 11.99 41.30
N GLU A 255 41.27 13.25 41.75
CA GLU A 255 42.19 14.36 41.43
C GLU A 255 42.07 15.08 40.06
#